data_AF-A0A1G1IGK9-F1
#
_entry.id   AF-A0A1G1IGK9-F1
#
_cell.length_a   1.000
_cell.length_b   1.000
_cell.length_c   1.000
_cell.angle_alpha   90.00
_cell.angle_beta   90.00
_cell.angle_gamma   90.00
#
_symmetry.space_group_name_H-M   'P 1'
#
loop_
_entity.id
_entity.type
_entity.pdbx_description
1 polymer ?
#
loop_
_entity_poly.entity_id
_entity_poly.type
_entity_poly.pdbx_seq_one_letter_code
_entity_poly.pdbx_strand_id
1 'polypeptide(L)'
;MKVTDPEKLALLYERFRDVCLVEKEVWKEIFLQRDAAQGGPVLTNRQDRYEVVIDDPEVENTLEANIPLGSKSLGAAIQEYRSHISFVRKS
;
A
#
# COMPACT_ATOMS: atom_id res chain seq x y z
N MET A 1 11.53 -0.43 -8.49
CA MET A 1 10.99 0.58 -9.43
C MET A 1 9.84 1.32 -8.76
N LYS A 2 9.89 2.67 -8.69
CA LYS A 2 8.79 3.47 -8.11
C LYS A 2 7.55 3.36 -9.00
N VAL A 3 6.39 3.14 -8.39
CA VAL A 3 5.11 3.08 -9.11
C VAL A 3 4.59 4.50 -9.30
N THR A 4 4.27 4.86 -10.54
CA THR A 4 3.70 6.17 -10.90
C THR A 4 2.37 6.06 -11.64
N ASP A 5 1.96 4.83 -11.98
CA ASP A 5 0.70 4.55 -12.65
C ASP A 5 -0.48 4.83 -11.69
N PRO A 6 -1.45 5.68 -12.07
CA PRO A 6 -2.50 6.14 -11.16
C PRO A 6 -3.49 5.04 -10.76
N GLU A 7 -3.85 4.12 -11.68
CA GLU A 7 -4.75 3.01 -11.39
C GLU A 7 -4.10 2.03 -10.40
N LYS A 8 -2.82 1.74 -10.62
CA LYS A 8 -2.02 0.90 -9.75
C LYS A 8 -1.75 1.54 -8.39
N LEU A 9 -1.53 2.86 -8.34
CA LEU A 9 -1.38 3.59 -7.09
C LEU A 9 -2.66 3.52 -6.26
N ALA A 10 -3.84 3.72 -6.85
CA ALA A 10 -5.11 3.60 -6.15
C ALA A 10 -5.25 2.22 -5.48
N LEU A 11 -4.96 1.15 -6.24
CA LEU A 11 -5.00 -0.22 -5.72
C LEU A 11 -3.97 -0.45 -4.61
N LEU A 12 -2.76 0.12 -4.72
CA LEU A 12 -1.73 0.03 -3.68
C LEU A 12 -2.12 0.78 -2.42
N TYR A 13 -2.76 1.96 -2.50
CA TYR A 13 -3.26 2.68 -1.34
C TYR A 13 -4.38 1.91 -0.63
N GLU A 14 -5.28 1.26 -1.38
CA GLU A 14 -6.31 0.39 -0.79
C GLU A 14 -5.68 -0.80 -0.07
N ARG A 15 -4.73 -1.48 -0.72
CA ARG A 15 -4.03 -2.61 -0.12
C ARG A 15 -3.20 -2.21 1.08
N PHE A 16 -2.54 -1.06 1.01
CA PHE A 16 -1.80 -0.49 2.12
C PHE A 16 -2.69 -0.31 3.34
N ARG A 17 -3.84 0.32 3.17
CA ARG A 17 -4.83 0.49 4.25
C ARG A 17 -5.25 -0.84 4.85
N ASP A 18 -5.58 -1.82 4.02
CA ASP A 18 -5.98 -3.15 4.48
C ASP A 18 -4.85 -3.87 5.23
N VAL A 19 -3.61 -3.84 4.73
CA VAL A 19 -2.45 -4.44 5.42
C VAL A 19 -2.19 -3.75 6.76
N CYS A 20 -2.23 -2.41 6.83
CA CYS A 20 -2.09 -1.66 8.08
C CYS A 20 -3.10 -2.08 9.16
N LEU A 21 -4.32 -2.47 8.77
CA LEU A 21 -5.37 -2.88 9.70
C LEU A 21 -5.24 -4.34 10.15
N VAL A 22 -4.65 -5.20 9.32
CA VAL A 22 -4.51 -6.64 9.62
C VAL A 22 -3.19 -6.92 10.35
N GLU A 23 -2.08 -6.31 9.91
CA GLU A 23 -0.74 -6.60 10.43
C GLU A 23 0.12 -5.34 10.59
N LYS A 24 0.13 -4.78 11.81
CA LYS A 24 0.87 -3.55 12.14
C LYS A 24 2.39 -3.68 11.99
N GLU A 25 2.94 -4.89 12.00
CA GLU A 25 4.39 -5.12 11.88
C GLU A 25 4.86 -5.23 10.42
N VAL A 26 3.95 -5.49 9.47
CA VAL A 26 4.30 -5.85 8.08
C VAL A 26 3.83 -4.81 7.05
N TRP A 27 3.12 -3.76 7.49
CA TRP A 27 2.58 -2.70 6.63
C TRP A 27 3.58 -1.95 5.75
N LYS A 28 4.87 -2.00 6.07
CA LYS A 28 5.95 -1.47 5.22
C LYS A 28 6.13 -2.26 3.93
N GLU A 29 5.47 -3.41 3.81
CA GLU A 29 5.51 -4.28 2.66
C GLU A 29 4.11 -4.72 2.23
N ILE A 30 3.79 -4.48 0.96
CA ILE A 30 2.50 -4.83 0.38
C ILE A 30 2.72 -5.86 -0.72
N PHE A 31 1.92 -6.91 -0.69
CA PHE A 31 1.89 -7.92 -1.72
C PHE A 31 0.65 -7.73 -2.59
N LEU A 32 0.85 -7.53 -3.88
CA LEU A 32 -0.22 -7.44 -4.86
C LEU A 32 -0.14 -8.64 -5.79
N GLN A 33 -1.26 -9.31 -6.04
CA GLN A 33 -1.29 -10.33 -7.10
C GLN A 33 -0.95 -9.68 -8.43
N ARG A 34 -0.09 -10.33 -9.24
CA ARG A 34 0.12 -9.87 -10.60
C ARG A 34 -1.18 -10.00 -11.36
N ASP A 35 -1.68 -8.89 -11.88
CA ASP A 35 -2.70 -8.92 -12.93
C ASP A 35 -2.21 -9.86 -14.02
N ALA A 36 -2.99 -10.90 -14.28
CA ALA A 36 -2.85 -11.68 -15.49
C ALA A 36 -3.10 -10.69 -16.63
N ALA A 37 -2.07 -10.40 -17.41
CA ALA A 37 -2.25 -9.63 -18.64
C ALA A 37 -3.40 -10.27 -19.43
N GLN A 38 -4.49 -9.52 -19.57
CA GLN A 38 -5.62 -9.74 -20.47
C GLN A 38 -5.91 -11.22 -20.83
N GLY A 39 -6.70 -11.90 -20.00
CA GLY A 39 -7.39 -13.14 -20.39
C GLY A 39 -6.59 -14.45 -20.27
N GLY A 40 -5.38 -14.43 -19.70
CA GLY A 40 -4.61 -15.64 -19.35
C GLY A 40 -4.96 -16.22 -17.97
N PRO A 41 -4.61 -17.49 -17.68
CA PRO A 41 -4.81 -18.09 -16.37
C PRO A 41 -4.10 -17.27 -15.29
N VAL A 42 -4.84 -16.88 -14.25
CA VAL A 42 -4.31 -16.13 -13.10
C VAL A 42 -3.34 -17.02 -12.35
N LEU A 43 -2.04 -16.71 -12.47
CA LEU A 43 -1.00 -17.37 -11.69
C LEU A 43 -1.06 -16.85 -10.24
N THR A 44 -1.94 -17.44 -9.42
CA THR A 44 -2.18 -17.05 -8.02
C THR A 44 -0.93 -17.11 -7.14
N ASN A 45 0.09 -17.86 -7.57
CA ASN A 45 1.32 -18.11 -6.84
C ASN A 45 2.38 -17.01 -7.05
N ARG A 46 2.12 -16.01 -7.90
CA ARG A 46 3.04 -14.89 -8.15
C ARG A 46 2.43 -13.58 -7.67
N GLN A 47 3.01 -13.06 -6.60
CA GLN A 47 2.71 -11.72 -6.08
C GLN A 47 3.89 -10.80 -6.33
N ASP A 48 3.61 -9.55 -6.66
CA ASP A 48 4.61 -8.49 -6.63
C ASP A 48 4.66 -7.89 -5.23
N ARG A 49 5.88 -7.75 -4.71
CA ARG A 49 6.16 -7.08 -3.44
C ARG A 49 6.45 -5.61 -3.68
N TYR A 50 5.80 -4.75 -2.91
CA TYR A 50 5.98 -3.31 -2.91
C TYR A 50 6.42 -2.89 -1.53
N GLU A 51 7.55 -2.20 -1.45
CA GLU A 51 7.98 -1.50 -0.26
C GLU A 51 7.26 -0.15 -0.19
N VAL A 52 6.70 0.15 0.98
CA VAL A 52 6.11 1.46 1.27
C VAL A 52 7.20 2.36 1.81
N VAL A 53 7.44 3.46 1.10
CA VAL A 53 8.38 4.48 1.49
C VAL A 53 7.59 5.68 1.96
N ILE A 54 7.76 6.03 3.22
CA ILE A 54 7.23 7.25 3.82
C ILE A 54 8.44 8.17 4.04
N ASP A 55 8.47 9.32 3.37
CA ASP A 55 9.59 10.25 3.49
C ASP A 55 9.58 11.11 4.75
N ASP A 56 8.45 11.13 5.46
CA ASP A 56 8.25 11.92 6.67
C ASP A 56 7.89 11.03 7.89
N PRO A 57 8.68 11.07 8.99
CA PRO A 57 8.42 10.24 10.16
C PRO A 57 7.19 10.68 10.97
N GLU A 58 6.75 11.94 10.88
CA GLU A 58 5.51 12.39 11.53
C GLU A 58 4.28 11.82 10.80
N VAL A 59 4.36 11.68 9.48
CA VAL A 59 3.35 10.96 8.68
C VAL A 59 3.30 9.49 9.10
N GLU A 60 4.44 8.82 9.27
CA GLU A 60 4.48 7.42 9.73
C GLU A 60 3.75 7.27 11.08
N ASN A 61 4.08 8.11 12.06
CA ASN A 61 3.42 8.12 13.37
C ASN A 61 1.92 8.43 13.27
N THR A 62 1.53 9.37 12.41
CA THR A 62 0.12 9.73 12.19
C THR A 62 -0.67 8.56 11.64
N LEU A 63 -0.13 7.84 10.65
CA LEU A 63 -0.76 6.65 10.10
C LEU A 63 -0.91 5.58 11.19
N GLU A 64 0.14 5.31 11.96
CA GLU A 64 0.11 4.34 13.06
C GLU A 64 -0.93 4.68 14.13
N ALA A 65 -1.09 5.96 14.49
CA ALA A 65 -2.10 6.42 15.43
C ALA A 65 -3.54 6.26 14.89
N ASN A 66 -3.70 6.27 13.55
CA ASN A 66 -4.99 6.08 12.89
C ASN A 66 -5.36 4.60 12.67
N ILE A 67 -4.40 3.67 12.73
CA ILE A 67 -4.67 2.22 12.65
C ILE A 67 -5.76 1.75 13.64
N PRO A 68 -5.67 2.03 14.96
CA PRO A 68 -6.69 1.59 15.92
C PRO A 68 -8.05 2.30 15.74
N LEU A 69 -8.10 3.42 15.01
CA LEU A 69 -9.34 4.14 14.70
C LEU A 69 -10.12 3.50 13.54
N GLY A 70 -9.51 2.55 12.84
CA GLY A 70 -10.13 1.76 11.78
C GLY A 70 -10.00 2.36 10.39
N SER A 71 -10.61 1.69 9.41
CA SER A 71 -10.40 1.92 7.98
C SER A 71 -10.76 3.31 7.48
N LYS A 72 -11.77 3.96 8.08
CA LYS A 72 -12.20 5.30 7.68
C LYS A 72 -11.15 6.35 8.03
N SER A 73 -10.70 6.37 9.29
CA SER A 73 -9.71 7.35 9.75
C SER A 73 -8.35 7.12 9.09
N LEU A 74 -7.91 5.85 8.98
CA LEU A 74 -6.69 5.51 8.28
C LEU A 74 -6.75 5.87 6.78
N GLY A 75 -7.88 5.61 6.12
CA GLY A 75 -8.07 5.98 4.72
C GLY A 75 -7.98 7.49 4.51
N ALA A 76 -8.55 8.29 5.41
CA ALA A 76 -8.46 9.74 5.37
C ALA A 76 -7.01 10.23 5.54
N ALA A 77 -6.27 9.67 6.51
CA ALA A 77 -4.87 10.01 6.73
C ALA A 77 -4.00 9.64 5.51
N ILE A 78 -4.16 8.44 4.93
CA ILE A 78 -3.43 8.03 3.73
C ILE A 78 -3.70 9.00 2.57
N GLN A 79 -4.95 9.46 2.41
CA GLN A 79 -5.31 10.39 1.35
C GLN A 79 -4.73 11.78 1.57
N GLU A 80 -4.71 12.27 2.81
CA GLU A 80 -4.12 13.55 3.21
C GLU A 80 -2.61 13.56 2.96
N TYR A 81 -1.90 12.49 3.34
CA TYR A 81 -0.44 12.39 3.23
C TYR A 81 0.05 11.63 1.99
N ARG A 82 -0.79 11.48 0.95
CA ARG A 82 -0.43 10.73 -0.26
C ARG A 82 0.86 11.21 -0.93
N SER A 83 1.20 12.50 -0.80
CA SER A 83 2.43 13.09 -1.32
C SER A 83 3.69 12.55 -0.65
N HIS A 84 3.57 12.11 0.60
CA HIS A 84 4.66 11.55 1.41
C HIS A 84 4.74 10.03 1.33
N ILE A 85 3.75 9.38 0.70
CA ILE A 85 3.65 7.92 0.63
C ILE A 85 3.94 7.48 -0.80
N SER A 86 5.01 6.71 -0.96
CA SER A 86 5.48 6.19 -2.24
C SER A 86 5.59 4.67 -2.22
N PHE A 87 5.25 4.01 -3.32
CA PHE A 87 5.38 2.56 -3.44
C PHE A 87 6.52 2.19 -4.38
N VAL A 88 7.43 1.33 -3.91
CA VAL A 88 8.58 0.85 -4.68
C VAL A 88 8.47 -0.65 -4.88
N ARG A 89 8.26 -1.09 -6.12
CA ARG A 89 8.28 -2.52 -6.45
C ARG A 89 9.68 -3.09 -6.20
N LYS A 90 9.77 -4.12 -5.36
CA LYS A 90 10.96 -4.96 -5.19
C LYS A 90 10.97 -6.01 -6.31
N SER A 91 12.12 -6.17 -6.97
CA SER A 91 12.35 -7.14 -8.03
C SER A 91 12.80 -8.49 -7.48
#